data_AF-A0A428QHC7-F1
#
_entry.id   AF-A0A428QHC7-F1
#
_cell.length_a   1.000
_cell.length_b   1.000
_cell.length_c   1.000
_cell.angle_alpha   90.00
_cell.angle_beta   90.00
_cell.angle_gamma   90.00
#
_symmetry.space_group_name_H-M   'P 1'
#
loop_
_entity.id
_entity.type
_entity.pdbx_description
1 polymer ?
#
loop_
_entity_poly.entity_id
_entity_poly.type
_entity_poly.pdbx_seq_one_letter_code
_entity_poly.pdbx_strand_id
1 'polypeptide(L)'
;MYSGEYPSKVMRYSNGEVSEALGYYWYRPEEGGAGYLMRLDHSGQYVMDPETGECFCATEYKTFSVAACNPLLPIMVVDQDPLTDATGGWELLRIFHPRDNRIGLSQVVTLESPMGDGGAPVRYVAGRSPSWMPSLLPRTYRSPSRDPPESRGLGGELPIILGLMALSPRKDASGNESTNQLFLDRNLWRHNEWRYNDAPKGYPDTAQDDPCAFLVKVFLDPQNPATTAENLAWFEWQTPVVRESSTQSSGSR
;
A
#
# COMPACT_ATOMS: atom_id res chain seq x y z
N MET A 1 -23.62 6.15 14.00
CA MET A 1 -22.89 5.49 12.90
C MET A 1 -21.61 6.26 12.73
N TYR A 2 -20.47 5.62 12.95
CA TYR A 2 -19.16 6.28 12.88
C TYR A 2 -18.89 6.75 11.44
N SER A 3 -18.52 8.01 11.26
CA SER A 3 -18.24 8.63 9.96
C SER A 3 -16.82 9.18 9.86
N GLY A 4 -15.93 8.79 10.80
CA GLY A 4 -14.54 9.27 10.84
C GLY A 4 -13.62 8.63 9.79
N GLU A 5 -14.08 7.57 9.13
CA GLU A 5 -13.36 6.92 8.04
C GLU A 5 -14.30 6.62 6.85
N TYR A 6 -13.73 6.57 5.65
CA TYR A 6 -14.43 6.17 4.43
C TYR A 6 -13.84 4.84 3.94
N PRO A 7 -14.38 3.68 4.33
CA PRO A 7 -13.79 2.39 4.00
C PRO A 7 -13.99 2.02 2.54
N SER A 8 -12.90 1.80 1.80
CA SER A 8 -12.99 1.34 0.41
C SER A 8 -13.74 0.01 0.33
N LYS A 9 -14.13 -0.38 -0.88
CA LYS A 9 -14.46 -1.78 -1.13
C LYS A 9 -13.30 -2.66 -0.67
N VAL A 10 -13.63 -3.84 -0.16
CA VAL A 10 -12.62 -4.85 0.15
C VAL A 10 -12.15 -5.44 -1.17
N MET A 11 -10.84 -5.47 -1.36
CA MET A 11 -10.23 -5.89 -2.61
C MET A 11 -9.38 -7.13 -2.39
N ARG A 12 -9.33 -7.97 -3.42
CA ARG A 12 -8.52 -9.19 -3.47
C ARG A 12 -7.54 -9.07 -4.62
N TYR A 13 -6.26 -9.27 -4.32
CA TYR A 13 -5.22 -9.44 -5.35
C TYR A 13 -5.00 -10.93 -5.61
N SER A 14 -5.18 -11.37 -6.85
CA SER A 14 -4.96 -12.76 -7.25
C SER A 14 -4.46 -12.83 -8.68
N ASN A 15 -3.40 -13.63 -8.91
CA ASN A 15 -2.80 -13.84 -10.23
C ASN A 15 -2.46 -12.55 -11.00
N GLY A 16 -2.09 -11.50 -10.28
CA GLY A 16 -1.77 -10.21 -10.89
C GLY A 16 -2.96 -9.27 -11.09
N GLU A 17 -4.17 -9.64 -10.69
CA GLU A 17 -5.36 -8.81 -10.88
C GLU A 17 -5.93 -8.38 -9.53
N VAL A 18 -6.41 -7.14 -9.45
CA VAL A 18 -7.24 -6.68 -8.32
C VAL A 18 -8.70 -6.88 -8.68
N SER A 19 -9.47 -7.42 -7.75
CA SER A 19 -10.92 -7.65 -7.89
C SER A 19 -11.63 -7.32 -6.57
N GLU A 20 -12.94 -7.09 -6.62
CA GLU A 20 -13.73 -6.93 -5.40
C GLU A 20 -13.85 -8.27 -4.67
N ALA A 21 -13.57 -8.27 -3.37
CA ALA A 21 -13.75 -9.42 -2.49
C ALA A 21 -15.22 -9.50 -2.05
N LEU A 22 -16.10 -9.93 -2.95
CA LEU A 22 -17.54 -9.99 -2.70
C LEU A 22 -17.88 -10.79 -1.43
N GLY A 23 -18.78 -10.24 -0.63
CA GLY A 23 -19.18 -10.78 0.66
C GLY A 23 -18.29 -10.31 1.82
N TYR A 24 -17.13 -9.71 1.57
CA TYR A 24 -16.33 -9.09 2.62
C TYR A 24 -16.61 -7.59 2.72
N TYR A 25 -16.56 -7.08 3.94
CA TYR A 25 -16.69 -5.66 4.19
C TYR A 25 -15.95 -5.26 5.47
N TRP A 26 -15.54 -4.00 5.50
CA TRP A 26 -14.94 -3.39 6.67
C TRP A 26 -16.01 -3.04 7.70
N TYR A 27 -15.78 -3.39 8.96
CA TYR A 27 -16.68 -3.09 10.06
C TYR A 27 -15.91 -2.52 11.25
N ARG A 28 -16.35 -1.35 11.73
CA ARG A 28 -15.91 -0.77 12.99
C ARG A 28 -17.14 -0.51 13.88
N PRO A 29 -17.23 -1.14 15.07
CA PRO A 29 -18.42 -1.03 15.91
C PRO A 29 -18.58 0.35 16.54
N GLU A 30 -17.47 0.99 16.92
CA GLU A 30 -17.46 2.27 17.63
C GLU A 30 -16.26 3.15 17.23
N GLU A 31 -16.40 4.45 17.49
CA GLU A 31 -15.31 5.41 17.29
C GLU A 31 -14.11 5.06 18.18
N GLY A 32 -12.93 4.99 17.58
CA GLY A 32 -11.70 4.59 18.28
C GLY A 32 -11.63 3.13 18.71
N GLY A 33 -12.65 2.32 18.41
CA GLY A 33 -12.59 0.87 18.56
C GLY A 33 -11.90 0.19 17.39
N ALA A 34 -11.37 -1.02 17.58
CA ALA A 34 -10.72 -1.77 16.50
C ALA A 34 -11.67 -2.06 15.33
N GLY A 35 -11.12 -2.07 14.11
CA GLY A 35 -11.87 -2.44 12.91
C GLY A 35 -11.51 -3.84 12.40
N TYR A 36 -12.51 -4.50 11.81
CA TYR A 36 -12.49 -5.91 11.45
C TYR A 36 -12.93 -6.12 10.00
N LEU A 37 -12.35 -7.15 9.36
CA LEU A 37 -12.80 -7.62 8.06
C LEU A 37 -13.82 -8.74 8.25
N MET A 38 -15.10 -8.39 8.11
CA MET A 38 -16.24 -9.28 8.34
C MET A 38 -16.70 -9.91 7.03
N ARG A 39 -17.43 -11.03 7.13
CA ARG A 39 -18.00 -11.73 5.97
C ARG A 39 -19.51 -11.92 6.09
N LEU A 40 -20.21 -11.62 4.99
CA LEU A 40 -21.62 -11.94 4.77
C LEU A 40 -21.77 -13.10 3.80
N ASP A 41 -22.84 -13.86 3.97
CA ASP A 41 -23.29 -14.86 2.99
C ASP A 41 -24.12 -14.22 1.86
N HIS A 42 -24.59 -15.04 0.91
CA HIS A 42 -25.39 -14.59 -0.24
C HIS A 42 -26.75 -14.01 0.15
N SER A 43 -27.22 -14.25 1.39
CA SER A 43 -28.46 -13.71 1.94
C SER A 43 -28.22 -12.43 2.77
N GLY A 44 -26.97 -11.97 2.87
CA GLY A 44 -26.58 -10.80 3.65
C GLY A 44 -26.50 -11.07 5.16
N GLN A 45 -26.45 -12.33 5.59
CA GLN A 45 -26.28 -12.70 6.99
C GLN A 45 -24.79 -12.87 7.32
N TYR A 46 -24.43 -12.60 8.58
CA TYR A 46 -23.08 -12.83 9.08
C TYR A 46 -22.71 -14.31 8.95
N VAL A 47 -21.57 -14.58 8.33
CA VAL A 47 -20.96 -15.91 8.37
C VAL A 47 -20.42 -16.12 9.78
N MET A 48 -20.78 -17.23 10.40
CA MET A 48 -20.29 -17.59 11.74
C MET A 48 -19.08 -18.51 11.61
N ASP A 49 -18.10 -18.34 12.49
CA ASP A 49 -17.01 -19.27 12.68
C ASP A 49 -17.56 -20.53 13.38
N PRO A 50 -17.42 -21.73 12.79
CA PRO A 50 -17.95 -22.97 13.36
C PRO A 50 -17.25 -23.41 14.64
N GLU A 51 -16.01 -22.96 14.89
CA GLU A 51 -15.23 -23.33 16.08
C GLU A 51 -15.60 -22.48 17.29
N THR A 52 -15.77 -21.17 17.10
CA THR A 52 -16.04 -20.22 18.19
C THR A 52 -17.53 -19.90 18.35
N GLY A 53 -18.31 -20.07 17.28
CA GLY A 53 -19.70 -19.61 17.23
C GLY A 53 -19.84 -18.09 17.14
N GLU A 54 -18.75 -17.36 16.89
CA GLU A 54 -18.74 -15.91 16.72
C GLU A 54 -18.79 -15.52 15.23
N CYS A 55 -18.97 -14.23 14.92
CA CYS A 55 -18.93 -13.76 13.54
C CYS A 55 -17.52 -13.97 12.96
N PHE A 56 -17.47 -14.53 11.75
CA PHE A 56 -16.23 -14.75 11.03
C PHE A 56 -15.50 -13.42 10.77
N CYS A 57 -14.27 -13.34 11.27
CA CYS A 57 -13.35 -12.24 11.01
C CYS A 57 -12.11 -12.78 10.29
N ALA A 58 -11.71 -12.16 9.17
CA ALA A 58 -10.48 -12.55 8.51
C ALA A 58 -9.26 -12.22 9.38
N THR A 59 -8.24 -13.08 9.34
CA THR A 59 -7.00 -12.88 10.08
C THR A 59 -6.18 -11.76 9.44
N GLU A 60 -5.86 -10.73 10.23
CA GLU A 60 -4.98 -9.65 9.79
C GLU A 60 -3.56 -10.18 9.58
N TYR A 61 -2.95 -9.83 8.45
CA TYR A 61 -1.54 -10.08 8.17
C TYR A 61 -0.68 -8.90 8.61
N LYS A 62 -1.04 -7.69 8.18
CA LYS A 62 -0.26 -6.48 8.47
C LYS A 62 -1.10 -5.21 8.27
N THR A 63 -0.80 -4.20 9.07
CA THR A 63 -1.43 -2.87 9.01
C THR A 63 -0.37 -1.78 8.91
N PHE A 64 -0.62 -0.78 8.07
CA PHE A 64 0.07 0.51 8.13
C PHE A 64 -0.89 1.64 7.82
N SER A 65 -0.64 2.79 8.43
CA SER A 65 -1.18 4.07 7.99
C SER A 65 -0.12 4.88 7.25
N VAL A 66 -0.51 5.50 6.14
CA VAL A 66 0.35 6.31 5.27
C VAL A 66 -0.27 7.68 5.14
N ALA A 67 0.50 8.74 5.39
CA ALA A 67 0.01 10.12 5.33
C ALA A 67 0.92 11.03 4.48
N ALA A 68 0.31 11.71 3.52
CA ALA A 68 0.88 12.88 2.85
C ALA A 68 0.47 14.14 3.63
N CYS A 69 1.41 14.73 4.37
CA CYS A 69 1.10 15.81 5.31
C CYS A 69 0.97 17.19 4.65
N ASN A 70 1.92 17.58 3.81
CA ASN A 70 1.88 18.81 2.99
C ASN A 70 3.00 18.77 1.92
N PRO A 71 3.08 19.73 0.97
CA PRO A 71 4.09 19.74 -0.10
C PRO A 71 5.56 19.77 0.35
N LEU A 72 5.82 20.22 1.58
CA LEU A 72 7.16 20.43 2.12
C LEU A 72 7.60 19.31 3.06
N LEU A 73 6.67 18.48 3.51
CA LEU A 73 6.93 17.38 4.42
C LEU A 73 7.04 16.05 3.67
N PRO A 74 7.93 15.15 4.13
CA PRO A 74 7.98 13.79 3.63
C PRO A 74 6.69 13.02 3.96
N ILE A 75 6.51 11.89 3.28
CA ILE A 75 5.44 10.94 3.61
C ILE A 75 5.73 10.35 4.99
N MET A 76 4.70 10.32 5.83
CA MET A 76 4.74 9.72 7.16
C MET A 76 4.07 8.35 7.12
N VAL A 77 4.59 7.42 7.92
CA VAL A 77 4.03 6.06 8.07
C VAL A 77 3.98 5.66 9.54
N VAL A 78 3.03 4.81 9.92
CA VAL A 78 2.97 4.17 11.25
C VAL A 78 2.35 2.78 11.09
N ASP A 79 2.80 1.80 11.88
CA ASP A 79 2.38 0.40 11.82
C ASP A 79 1.06 0.11 12.56
N GLN A 80 0.27 1.15 12.83
CA GLN A 80 -0.94 1.10 13.66
C GLN A 80 -2.09 1.87 13.01
N ASP A 81 -3.29 1.69 13.58
CA ASP A 81 -4.48 2.46 13.25
C ASP A 81 -4.52 3.75 14.11
N PRO A 82 -4.32 4.93 13.49
CA PRO A 82 -4.22 6.20 14.21
C PRO A 82 -5.56 6.65 14.80
N LEU A 83 -6.66 5.98 14.47
CA LEU A 83 -7.97 6.24 15.04
C LEU A 83 -8.17 5.51 16.37
N THR A 84 -7.44 4.40 16.61
CA THR A 84 -7.54 3.57 17.82
C THR A 84 -6.42 3.86 18.81
N ASP A 85 -5.21 4.02 18.30
CA ASP A 85 -4.00 4.07 19.11
C ASP A 85 -3.45 5.50 19.21
N ALA A 86 -2.90 5.84 20.38
CA ALA A 86 -2.23 7.12 20.56
C ALA A 86 -1.03 7.22 19.60
N THR A 87 -1.08 8.17 18.68
CA THR A 87 -0.17 8.27 17.52
C THR A 87 1.22 8.82 17.86
N GLY A 88 1.93 8.21 18.81
CA GLY A 88 3.31 8.58 19.17
C GLY A 88 4.38 8.05 18.20
N GLY A 89 4.03 7.13 17.30
CA GLY A 89 4.97 6.34 16.49
C GLY A 89 5.07 6.71 15.02
N TRP A 90 4.62 7.90 14.58
CA TRP A 90 4.76 8.28 13.18
C TRP A 90 6.22 8.44 12.77
N GLU A 91 6.58 7.78 11.69
CA GLU A 91 7.92 7.76 11.15
C GLU A 91 7.99 8.30 9.73
N LEU A 92 9.18 8.71 9.32
CA LEU A 92 9.46 9.04 7.94
C LEU A 92 9.45 7.80 7.07
N LEU A 93 8.83 7.88 5.88
CA LEU A 93 8.99 6.84 4.87
C LEU A 93 10.48 6.70 4.51
N ARG A 94 11.00 5.49 4.67
CA ARG A 94 12.38 5.14 4.34
C ARG A 94 12.42 4.11 3.22
N ILE A 95 13.54 4.11 2.51
CA ILE A 95 13.85 3.17 1.46
C ILE A 95 15.11 2.40 1.85
N PHE A 96 15.05 1.09 1.81
CA PHE A 96 16.17 0.20 1.96
C PHE A 96 16.61 -0.35 0.60
N HIS A 97 17.92 -0.49 0.40
CA HIS A 97 18.50 -1.09 -0.81
C HIS A 97 19.15 -2.41 -0.44
N PRO A 98 18.50 -3.54 -0.74
CA PRO A 98 19.09 -4.85 -0.54
C PRO A 98 20.41 -4.99 -1.28
N ARG A 99 21.36 -5.70 -0.67
CA ARG A 99 22.56 -6.18 -1.35
C ARG A 99 22.25 -7.46 -2.13
N ASP A 100 23.28 -7.99 -2.79
CA ASP A 100 23.29 -9.26 -3.53
C ASP A 100 22.50 -9.25 -4.85
N ASN A 101 21.79 -10.34 -5.15
CA ASN A 101 21.06 -10.57 -6.41
C ASN A 101 19.82 -9.65 -6.58
N ARG A 102 19.63 -8.67 -5.71
CA ARG A 102 18.53 -7.70 -5.68
C ARG A 102 18.98 -6.25 -5.90
N ILE A 103 20.24 -6.01 -6.30
CA ILE A 103 20.71 -4.68 -6.73
C ILE A 103 19.72 -4.06 -7.73
N GLY A 104 19.30 -2.82 -7.48
CA GLY A 104 18.31 -2.09 -8.28
C GLY A 104 16.88 -2.15 -7.73
N LEU A 105 16.59 -3.07 -6.80
CA LEU A 105 15.32 -3.11 -6.07
C LEU A 105 15.32 -2.06 -4.96
N SER A 106 14.23 -1.29 -4.87
CA SER A 106 13.95 -0.43 -3.72
C SER A 106 12.97 -1.13 -2.79
N GLN A 107 13.18 -1.07 -1.48
CA GLN A 107 12.20 -1.57 -0.50
C GLN A 107 11.69 -0.44 0.37
N VAL A 108 10.37 -0.24 0.46
CA VAL A 108 9.79 0.65 1.48
C VAL A 108 9.83 -0.06 2.83
N VAL A 109 10.31 0.64 3.86
CA VAL A 109 10.60 0.04 5.17
C VAL A 109 10.33 1.01 6.33
N THR A 110 10.14 0.48 7.53
CA THR A 110 10.40 1.15 8.81
C THR A 110 11.72 0.66 9.41
N LEU A 111 12.05 1.09 10.62
CA LEU A 111 13.26 0.61 11.32
C LEU A 111 13.10 -0.82 11.85
N GLU A 112 11.85 -1.25 12.05
CA GLU A 112 11.41 -2.53 12.60
C GLU A 112 11.17 -3.58 11.52
N SER A 113 11.10 -3.15 10.25
CA SER A 113 11.00 -4.03 9.10
C SER A 113 12.10 -5.11 9.12
N PRO A 114 11.81 -6.35 8.68
CA PRO A 114 12.77 -7.45 8.60
C PRO A 114 13.73 -7.28 7.41
N MET A 115 14.46 -6.17 7.41
CA MET A 115 15.46 -5.85 6.41
C MET A 115 16.56 -6.92 6.43
N GLY A 116 16.89 -7.46 5.25
CA GLY A 116 18.02 -8.37 5.10
C GLY A 116 19.36 -7.63 5.05
N ASP A 117 20.34 -8.23 4.37
CA ASP A 117 21.64 -7.60 4.21
C ASP A 117 21.58 -6.36 3.31
N GLY A 118 22.14 -5.25 3.80
CA GLY A 118 22.12 -3.97 3.10
C GLY A 118 22.81 -2.83 3.84
N GLY A 119 22.61 -1.61 3.33
CA GLY A 119 23.00 -0.38 4.03
C GLY A 119 21.93 0.09 5.00
N ALA A 120 22.20 1.17 5.74
CA ALA A 120 21.15 1.82 6.52
C ALA A 120 20.03 2.35 5.60
N PRO A 121 18.76 2.36 6.03
CA PRO A 121 17.67 2.94 5.25
C PRO A 121 17.91 4.42 4.93
N VAL A 122 17.54 4.82 3.72
CA VAL A 122 17.76 6.16 3.14
C VAL A 122 16.45 6.77 2.65
N ARG A 123 16.51 8.01 2.12
CA ARG A 123 15.35 8.73 1.56
C ARG A 123 15.29 8.71 0.04
N TYR A 124 16.06 7.86 -0.61
CA TYR A 124 16.08 7.77 -2.07
C TYR A 124 15.96 6.34 -2.56
N VAL A 125 15.41 6.18 -3.74
CA VAL A 125 15.18 4.88 -4.38
C VAL A 125 16.47 4.40 -5.04
N ALA A 126 16.64 3.08 -5.10
CA ALA A 126 17.61 2.45 -5.95
C ALA A 126 17.14 2.58 -7.41
N GLY A 127 18.11 2.65 -8.31
CA GLY A 127 17.81 2.56 -9.73
C GLY A 127 17.79 3.90 -10.47
N ARG A 128 18.06 3.82 -11.77
CA ARG A 128 17.86 4.89 -12.74
C ARG A 128 16.41 4.84 -13.24
N SER A 129 15.80 6.02 -13.39
CA SER A 129 14.51 6.25 -14.06
C SER A 129 13.40 5.22 -13.77
N PRO A 130 13.01 4.97 -12.51
CA PRO A 130 11.93 4.04 -12.22
C PRO A 130 10.61 4.49 -12.84
N SER A 131 9.92 3.59 -13.53
CA SER A 131 8.67 3.85 -14.27
C SER A 131 7.50 4.25 -13.36
N TRP A 132 7.51 3.83 -12.11
CA TRP A 132 6.53 4.17 -11.09
C TRP A 132 6.83 5.50 -10.36
N MET A 133 7.87 6.23 -10.78
CA MET A 133 8.12 7.61 -10.38
C MET A 133 7.74 8.58 -11.51
N PRO A 134 7.09 9.73 -11.21
CA PRO A 134 6.89 10.29 -9.87
C PRO A 134 5.60 9.84 -9.17
N SER A 135 4.86 8.87 -9.72
CA SER A 135 3.49 8.58 -9.31
C SER A 135 3.36 7.98 -7.91
N LEU A 136 4.23 7.05 -7.53
CA LEU A 136 4.20 6.45 -6.19
C LEU A 136 5.09 7.20 -5.20
N LEU A 137 6.22 7.71 -5.68
CA LEU A 137 7.14 8.52 -4.89
C LEU A 137 7.54 9.80 -5.64
N PRO A 138 7.56 10.96 -4.97
CA PRO A 138 7.92 12.22 -5.58
C PRO A 138 9.38 12.21 -6.01
N ARG A 139 9.73 13.08 -6.97
CA ARG A 139 11.10 13.15 -7.54
C ARG A 139 12.19 13.46 -6.52
N THR A 140 11.83 13.96 -5.34
CA THR A 140 12.74 14.16 -4.20
C THR A 140 13.34 12.86 -3.67
N TYR A 141 12.72 11.71 -3.94
CA TYR A 141 13.25 10.38 -3.62
C TYR A 141 14.18 9.83 -4.71
N ARG A 142 14.51 10.59 -5.76
CA ARG A 142 15.42 10.12 -6.81
C ARG A 142 16.82 9.85 -6.24
N SER A 143 17.49 8.79 -6.72
CA SER A 143 18.88 8.52 -6.36
C SER A 143 19.80 9.72 -6.62
N PRO A 144 20.64 10.13 -5.65
CA PRO A 144 21.65 11.18 -5.85
C PRO A 144 22.92 10.65 -6.53
N SER A 145 23.04 9.34 -6.74
CA SER A 145 24.19 8.74 -7.43
C SER A 145 24.29 9.26 -8.86
N ARG A 146 25.51 9.50 -9.34
CA ARG A 146 25.75 9.87 -10.74
C ARG A 146 25.45 8.72 -11.70
N ASP A 147 25.66 7.49 -11.25
CA ASP A 147 25.45 6.27 -12.02
C ASP A 147 24.77 5.22 -11.14
N PRO A 148 23.46 5.39 -10.84
CA PRO A 148 22.71 4.37 -10.13
C PRO A 148 22.52 3.14 -11.06
N PRO A 149 22.37 1.93 -10.49
CA PRO A 149 22.03 0.74 -11.28
C PRO A 149 20.70 0.94 -12.03
N GLU A 150 20.30 0.01 -12.91
CA GLU A 150 18.92 0.02 -13.42
C GLU A 150 17.92 -0.23 -12.29
N SER A 151 16.76 0.44 -12.33
CA SER A 151 15.71 0.11 -11.38
C SER A 151 15.13 -1.26 -11.69
N ARG A 152 14.76 -1.99 -10.63
CA ARG A 152 14.10 -3.30 -10.73
C ARG A 152 12.74 -3.32 -10.06
N GLY A 153 12.23 -2.14 -9.70
CA GLY A 153 10.95 -1.97 -9.06
C GLY A 153 11.02 -1.64 -7.57
N LEU A 154 9.87 -1.77 -6.94
CA LEU A 154 9.59 -1.44 -5.55
C LEU A 154 8.99 -2.66 -4.84
N GLY A 155 9.57 -3.04 -3.70
CA GLY A 155 9.05 -4.04 -2.77
C GLY A 155 9.07 -3.51 -1.33
N GLY A 156 9.10 -4.40 -0.35
CA GLY A 156 9.04 -4.08 1.08
C GLY A 156 7.61 -4.11 1.62
N GLU A 157 7.34 -3.31 2.66
CA GLU A 157 6.07 -3.29 3.39
C GLU A 157 4.86 -3.08 2.44
N LEU A 158 4.10 -4.15 2.15
CA LEU A 158 3.00 -4.11 1.19
C LEU A 158 1.93 -3.08 1.56
N PRO A 159 1.48 -2.97 2.84
CA PRO A 159 0.50 -1.96 3.22
C PRO A 159 0.95 -0.53 2.91
N ILE A 160 2.25 -0.22 3.07
CA ILE A 160 2.80 1.09 2.73
C ILE A 160 2.70 1.34 1.22
N ILE A 161 3.11 0.36 0.39
CA ILE A 161 3.06 0.47 -1.08
C ILE A 161 1.63 0.74 -1.57
N LEU A 162 0.65 0.02 -1.00
CA LEU A 162 -0.77 0.21 -1.32
C LEU A 162 -1.26 1.59 -0.88
N GLY A 163 -0.81 2.09 0.28
CA GLY A 163 -1.10 3.45 0.73
C GLY A 163 -0.53 4.52 -0.20
N LEU A 164 0.68 4.31 -0.73
CA LEU A 164 1.28 5.19 -1.74
C LEU A 164 0.47 5.19 -3.05
N MET A 165 -0.03 4.03 -3.48
CA MET A 165 -0.94 3.94 -4.63
C MET A 165 -2.23 4.73 -4.36
N ALA A 166 -2.80 4.60 -3.17
CA ALA A 166 -4.03 5.28 -2.77
C ALA A 166 -3.89 6.82 -2.71
N LEU A 167 -2.67 7.35 -2.59
CA LEU A 167 -2.38 8.79 -2.71
C LEU A 167 -2.33 9.32 -4.16
N SER A 168 -2.46 8.45 -5.17
CA SER A 168 -2.38 8.85 -6.58
C SER A 168 -3.55 9.72 -7.07
N PRO A 169 -4.83 9.40 -6.77
CA PRO A 169 -5.95 10.23 -7.14
C PRO A 169 -6.10 11.39 -6.14
N ARG A 170 -6.94 12.37 -6.49
CA ARG A 170 -7.30 13.44 -5.56
C ARG A 170 -8.20 12.85 -4.48
N LYS A 171 -8.03 13.28 -3.23
CA LYS A 171 -8.93 12.91 -2.13
C LYS A 171 -10.36 13.30 -2.48
N ASP A 172 -11.30 12.38 -2.31
CA ASP A 172 -12.72 12.67 -2.47
C ASP A 172 -13.20 13.59 -1.34
N ALA A 173 -14.06 14.56 -1.66
CA ALA A 173 -14.64 15.44 -0.66
C ALA A 173 -15.49 14.68 0.38
N SER A 174 -16.11 13.58 -0.04
CA SER A 174 -16.93 12.72 0.81
C SER A 174 -16.97 11.30 0.21
N GLY A 175 -16.06 10.43 0.65
CA GLY A 175 -16.04 9.02 0.23
C GLY A 175 -14.65 8.50 -0.12
N ASN A 176 -14.64 7.42 -0.90
CA ASN A 176 -13.45 6.66 -1.33
C ASN A 176 -13.58 6.11 -2.76
N GLU A 177 -14.48 6.71 -3.53
CA GLU A 177 -14.79 6.30 -4.88
C GLU A 177 -13.55 6.36 -5.78
N SER A 178 -12.70 7.37 -5.59
CA SER A 178 -11.43 7.50 -6.29
C SER A 178 -10.49 6.32 -6.02
N THR A 179 -10.46 5.79 -4.80
CA THR A 179 -9.67 4.60 -4.45
C THR A 179 -10.25 3.34 -5.09
N ASN A 180 -11.58 3.17 -5.05
CA ASN A 180 -12.25 2.04 -5.70
C ASN A 180 -11.99 2.05 -7.22
N GLN A 181 -12.17 3.20 -7.87
CA GLN A 181 -11.94 3.35 -9.31
C GLN A 181 -10.49 3.07 -9.71
N LEU A 182 -9.52 3.50 -8.90
CA LEU A 182 -8.11 3.31 -9.18
C LEU A 182 -7.74 1.82 -9.29
N PHE A 183 -8.22 1.02 -8.35
CA PHE A 183 -7.88 -0.40 -8.25
C PHE A 183 -8.82 -1.30 -9.05
N LEU A 184 -10.13 -1.08 -8.99
CA LEU A 184 -11.13 -1.99 -9.57
C LEU A 184 -11.48 -1.64 -11.01
N ASP A 185 -11.77 -0.37 -11.30
CA ASP A 185 -12.31 0.03 -12.61
C ASP A 185 -11.20 0.32 -13.63
N ARG A 186 -10.18 1.07 -13.19
CA ARG A 186 -9.04 1.46 -14.02
C ARG A 186 -7.92 0.42 -14.01
N ASN A 187 -7.91 -0.45 -13.00
CA ASN A 187 -6.93 -1.52 -12.83
C ASN A 187 -5.48 -1.02 -13.02
N LEU A 188 -5.15 0.09 -12.34
CA LEU A 188 -3.86 0.78 -12.51
C LEU A 188 -2.68 0.00 -11.94
N TRP A 189 -2.94 -0.94 -11.02
CA TRP A 189 -1.96 -1.90 -10.54
C TRP A 189 -2.34 -3.30 -11.01
N ARG A 190 -1.60 -3.82 -12.00
CA ARG A 190 -1.91 -5.09 -12.67
C ARG A 190 -0.65 -5.82 -13.08
N HIS A 191 -0.59 -7.12 -12.83
CA HIS A 191 0.57 -8.00 -13.03
C HIS A 191 1.84 -7.40 -12.43
N ASN A 192 1.70 -6.85 -11.23
CA ASN A 192 2.73 -6.10 -10.52
C ASN A 192 3.20 -4.83 -11.22
N GLU A 193 2.57 -4.35 -12.29
CA GLU A 193 2.92 -3.08 -12.93
C GLU A 193 2.04 -1.96 -12.43
N TRP A 194 2.65 -0.82 -12.13
CA TRP A 194 1.95 0.42 -11.88
C TRP A 194 1.86 1.24 -13.17
N ARG A 195 0.64 1.56 -13.61
CA ARG A 195 0.35 2.12 -14.95
C ARG A 195 -0.03 3.59 -14.95
N TYR A 196 0.12 4.26 -13.82
CA TYR A 196 -0.15 5.69 -13.68
C TYR A 196 1.16 6.46 -13.62
N ASN A 197 1.31 7.51 -14.42
CA ASN A 197 2.59 8.23 -14.57
C ASN A 197 2.57 9.66 -14.04
N ASP A 198 1.38 10.20 -13.71
CA ASP A 198 1.25 11.54 -13.17
C ASP A 198 1.74 11.58 -11.72
N ALA A 199 2.17 12.77 -11.27
CA ALA A 199 2.43 12.99 -9.86
C ALA A 199 1.17 12.72 -9.01
N PRO A 200 1.33 12.19 -7.79
CA PRO A 200 0.21 11.86 -6.91
C PRO A 200 -0.56 13.12 -6.53
N LYS A 201 -1.89 13.06 -6.67
CA LYS A 201 -2.81 14.19 -6.43
C LYS A 201 -3.41 14.17 -5.02
N GLY A 202 -3.07 13.18 -4.21
CA GLY A 202 -3.43 13.10 -2.80
C GLY A 202 -2.54 13.95 -1.90
N TYR A 203 -1.46 14.53 -2.42
CA TYR A 203 -0.65 15.47 -1.66
C TYR A 203 -1.43 16.77 -1.47
N PRO A 204 -1.50 17.32 -0.25
CA PRO A 204 -2.14 18.61 -0.03
C PRO A 204 -1.47 19.70 -0.87
N ASP A 205 -2.23 20.66 -1.39
CA ASP A 205 -1.72 21.69 -2.31
C ASP A 205 -0.89 22.76 -1.56
N THR A 206 -1.21 22.97 -0.28
CA THR A 206 -0.57 23.98 0.58
C THR A 206 -0.15 23.40 1.94
N ALA A 207 0.63 24.18 2.70
CA ALA A 207 1.07 23.78 4.05
C ALA A 207 -0.04 23.87 5.10
N GLN A 208 -1.17 24.49 4.76
CA GLN A 208 -2.32 24.73 5.63
C GLN A 208 -3.44 23.71 5.41
N ASP A 209 -3.40 22.97 4.30
CA ASP A 209 -4.39 21.95 3.98
C ASP A 209 -4.21 20.72 4.89
N ASP A 210 -5.33 20.05 5.18
CA ASP A 210 -5.31 18.84 5.99
C ASP A 210 -4.54 17.71 5.29
N PRO A 211 -3.77 16.89 6.05
CA PRO A 211 -3.14 15.70 5.51
C PRO A 211 -4.12 14.76 4.81
N CYS A 212 -3.65 14.12 3.73
CA CYS A 212 -4.33 12.97 3.16
C CYS A 212 -3.70 11.70 3.75
N ALA A 213 -4.50 10.91 4.46
CA ALA A 213 -4.04 9.69 5.11
C ALA A 213 -4.91 8.50 4.73
N PHE A 214 -4.27 7.34 4.62
CA PHE A 214 -4.92 6.05 4.38
C PHE A 214 -4.45 5.06 5.44
N LEU A 215 -5.41 4.42 6.10
CA LEU A 215 -5.18 3.16 6.83
C LEU A 215 -5.27 2.02 5.82
N VAL A 216 -4.24 1.20 5.73
CA VAL A 216 -4.19 0.02 4.89
C VAL A 216 -4.02 -1.20 5.76
N LYS A 217 -4.99 -2.12 5.66
CA LYS A 217 -4.96 -3.41 6.31
C LYS A 217 -4.94 -4.52 5.27
N VAL A 218 -3.97 -5.42 5.40
CA VAL A 218 -3.84 -6.62 4.57
C VAL A 218 -4.22 -7.82 5.41
N PHE A 219 -5.07 -8.69 4.86
CA PHE A 219 -5.60 -9.88 5.53
C PHE A 219 -5.18 -11.15 4.79
N LEU A 220 -5.08 -12.25 5.51
CA LEU A 220 -5.00 -13.57 4.91
C LEU A 220 -6.36 -13.91 4.29
N ASP A 221 -6.37 -14.34 3.04
CA ASP A 221 -7.61 -14.67 2.34
C ASP A 221 -8.05 -16.10 2.68
N PRO A 222 -9.10 -16.30 3.49
CA PRO A 222 -9.53 -17.63 3.90
C PRO A 222 -10.11 -18.45 2.74
N GLN A 223 -10.46 -17.80 1.62
CA GLN A 223 -10.91 -18.49 0.40
C GLN A 223 -9.74 -18.89 -0.51
N ASN A 224 -8.50 -18.51 -0.17
CA ASN A 224 -7.30 -18.89 -0.88
C ASN A 224 -6.26 -19.44 0.11
N PRO A 225 -6.21 -20.78 0.31
CA PRO A 225 -5.27 -21.41 1.24
C PRO A 225 -3.79 -21.15 0.93
N ALA A 226 -3.46 -20.72 -0.29
CA ALA A 226 -2.09 -20.33 -0.65
C ALA A 226 -1.70 -18.94 -0.10
N THR A 227 -2.65 -18.13 0.39
CA THR A 227 -2.37 -16.81 0.98
C THR A 227 -1.98 -16.97 2.45
N THR A 228 -0.80 -17.55 2.68
CA THR A 228 -0.19 -17.64 4.02
C THR A 228 0.63 -16.39 4.34
N ALA A 229 0.89 -16.14 5.63
CA ALA A 229 1.77 -15.05 6.06
C ALA A 229 3.18 -15.17 5.47
N GLU A 230 3.68 -16.40 5.31
CA GLU A 230 4.97 -16.70 4.69
C GLU A 230 5.00 -16.33 3.21
N ASN A 231 3.95 -16.67 2.46
CA ASN A 231 3.86 -16.34 1.04
C ASN A 231 3.71 -14.83 0.81
N LEU A 232 2.97 -14.13 1.68
CA LEU A 232 2.91 -12.67 1.65
C LEU A 232 4.25 -12.02 2.01
N ALA A 233 4.95 -12.54 3.03
CA ALA A 233 6.29 -12.06 3.37
C ALA A 233 7.28 -12.30 2.22
N TRP A 234 7.20 -13.45 1.55
CA TRP A 234 8.02 -13.70 0.38
C TRP A 234 7.70 -12.71 -0.75
N PHE A 235 6.42 -12.43 -1.00
CA PHE A 235 5.99 -11.45 -1.99
C PHE A 235 6.53 -10.05 -1.70
N GLU A 236 6.44 -9.58 -0.45
CA GLU A 236 6.98 -8.28 0.00
C GLU A 236 8.49 -8.17 -0.18
N TRP A 237 9.24 -9.15 0.32
CA TRP A 237 10.68 -9.00 0.56
C TRP A 237 11.55 -9.62 -0.53
N GLN A 238 11.01 -10.54 -1.32
CA GLN A 238 11.75 -11.28 -2.35
C GLN A 238 11.36 -10.89 -3.78
N THR A 239 10.26 -10.14 -3.96
CA THR A 239 9.80 -9.71 -5.28
C THR A 239 9.57 -8.20 -5.36
N PRO A 240 9.60 -7.62 -6.56
CA PRO A 240 9.02 -6.30 -6.76
C PRO A 240 7.50 -6.40 -6.74
N VAL A 241 6.88 -5.90 -5.67
CA VAL A 241 5.43 -5.68 -5.58
C VAL A 241 4.97 -4.78 -6.73
N VAL A 242 5.78 -3.77 -7.06
CA VAL A 242 5.69 -2.98 -8.28
C VAL A 242 6.93 -3.20 -9.13
N ARG A 243 6.82 -3.94 -10.24
CA ARG A 243 7.88 -4.15 -11.22
C ARG A 243 8.06 -2.93 -12.12
N GLU A 244 9.25 -2.81 -12.70
CA GLU A 244 9.44 -1.85 -13.79
C GLU A 244 8.53 -2.18 -14.97
N SER A 245 7.91 -1.14 -15.51
CA SER A 245 7.17 -1.24 -16.76
C SER A 245 8.14 -1.65 -17.86
N SER A 246 7.78 -2.72 -18.55
CA SER A 246 8.45 -3.09 -19.79
C SER A 246 8.05 -2.08 -20.87
N THR A 247 8.73 -0.94 -20.93
CA THR A 247 8.63 -0.09 -22.11
C THR A 247 9.09 -0.93 -23.30
N GLN A 248 8.16 -1.26 -24.21
CA GLN A 248 8.53 -1.47 -25.61
C GLN A 248 9.43 -0.29 -25.98
N SER A 249 10.62 -0.59 -26.49
CA SER A 249 11.51 0.36 -27.12
C SER A 249 10.74 1.12 -28.20
N SER A 250 10.17 2.26 -27.85
CA SER A 250 9.59 3.18 -28.81
C SER A 250 10.73 3.87 -29.54
N GLY A 251 11.08 3.25 -30.68
CA GLY A 251 11.54 3.86 -31.92
C GLY A 251 12.43 5.09 -31.81
N SER A 252 13.69 4.88 -32.14
CA SER A 252 14.51 5.89 -32.80
C SER A 252 13.75 6.53 -33.97
N ARG A 253 13.60 7.85 -33.94
CA ARG A 253 13.67 8.72 -35.12
C ARG A 253 14.37 10.00 -34.74
#